data_AF-A0A1G1L7A5-F1
#
_entry.id   AF-A0A1G1L7A5-F1
#
_cell.length_a   1.000
_cell.length_b   1.000
_cell.length_c   1.000
_cell.angle_alpha   90.00
_cell.angle_beta   90.00
_cell.angle_gamma   90.00
#
_symmetry.space_group_name_H-M   'P 1'
#
loop_
_entity.id
_entity.type
_entity.pdbx_description
1 polymer ?
#
loop_
_entity_poly.entity_id
_entity_poly.type
_entity_poly.pdbx_seq_one_letter_code
_entity_poly.pdbx_strand_id
1 'polypeptide(L)'
;MKRYMTILFLLFLAAGCCRAPEQKDVLARVNNYEITKEEFADEFKASRFSKSDSPDARKEFLETLINRKLILQEAQAGRLDRDANFLKAIQRFWEQSLLKLAIERKVNEIAASSSMSDRGVKEAEERLLNDWIAALKKKADISVNYNKL
;
A
#
# COMPACT_ATOMS: atom_id res chain seq x y z
N MET A 1 -6.07 -21.31 -54.15
CA MET A 1 -6.14 -21.72 -52.73
C MET A 1 -5.46 -20.78 -51.74
N LYS A 2 -4.51 -19.91 -52.13
CA LYS A 2 -3.79 -19.02 -51.20
C LYS A 2 -4.50 -17.70 -50.82
N ARG A 3 -5.55 -17.28 -51.56
CA ARG A 3 -6.32 -16.05 -51.30
C ARG A 3 -7.45 -16.21 -50.27
N TYR A 4 -8.00 -17.41 -50.12
CA TYR A 4 -9.04 -17.70 -49.12
C TYR A 4 -8.45 -17.93 -47.71
N MET A 5 -7.18 -18.33 -47.63
CA MET A 5 -6.44 -18.47 -46.37
C MET A 5 -6.16 -17.12 -45.71
N THR A 6 -5.97 -16.06 -46.51
CA THR A 6 -5.69 -14.70 -46.01
C THR A 6 -6.95 -13.99 -45.52
N ILE A 7 -8.11 -14.29 -46.10
CA ILE A 7 -9.41 -13.70 -45.69
C ILE A 7 -9.90 -14.34 -44.38
N LEU A 8 -9.63 -15.63 -44.16
CA LEU A 8 -10.02 -16.33 -42.92
C LEU A 8 -9.20 -15.86 -41.69
N PHE A 9 -7.95 -15.41 -41.90
CA PHE A 9 -7.09 -14.93 -40.81
C PHE A 9 -7.44 -13.49 -40.36
N LEU A 10 -8.00 -12.66 -41.25
CA LEU A 10 -8.45 -11.30 -40.92
C LEU A 10 -9.79 -11.27 -40.16
N LEU A 11 -10.61 -12.32 -40.26
CA LEU A 11 -11.89 -12.39 -39.56
C LEU A 11 -11.75 -12.78 -38.06
N PHE A 12 -10.61 -13.34 -37.68
CA PHE A 12 -10.37 -13.83 -36.31
C PHE A 12 -9.87 -12.74 -35.33
N LEU A 13 -9.42 -11.59 -35.84
CA LEU A 13 -8.92 -10.46 -35.03
C LEU A 13 -10.03 -9.54 -34.49
N ALA A 14 -11.28 -9.73 -34.93
CA ALA A 14 -12.42 -8.91 -34.48
C ALA A 14 -13.12 -9.46 -33.23
N ALA A 15 -12.73 -10.62 -32.70
CA ALA A 15 -13.24 -11.17 -31.43
C ALA A 15 -12.50 -10.59 -30.21
N GLY A 16 -12.08 -9.33 -30.29
CA GLY A 16 -11.58 -8.56 -29.16
C GLY A 16 -12.74 -8.31 -28.20
N CYS A 17 -12.80 -9.15 -27.17
CA CYS A 17 -13.75 -9.07 -26.07
C CYS A 17 -13.77 -7.64 -25.49
N CYS A 18 -14.77 -6.85 -25.87
CA CYS A 18 -15.12 -5.61 -25.18
C CYS A 18 -15.60 -6.02 -23.78
N ARG A 19 -14.68 -6.13 -22.82
CA ARG A 19 -15.03 -6.03 -21.41
C ARG A 19 -15.68 -4.66 -21.25
N ALA A 20 -16.99 -4.66 -21.02
CA ALA A 20 -17.70 -3.45 -20.61
C ALA A 20 -16.92 -2.86 -19.42
N PRO A 21 -16.59 -1.55 -19.45
CA PRO A 21 -15.90 -0.94 -18.34
C PRO A 21 -16.74 -1.19 -17.09
N GLU A 22 -16.14 -1.86 -16.11
CA GLU A 22 -16.72 -2.08 -14.80
C GLU A 22 -17.19 -0.71 -14.31
N GLN A 23 -18.51 -0.54 -14.23
CA GLN A 23 -19.11 0.75 -13.92
C GLN A 23 -18.84 1.01 -12.44
N LYS A 24 -17.69 1.61 -12.16
CA LYS A 24 -17.30 2.03 -10.82
C LYS A 24 -18.41 2.94 -10.32
N ASP A 25 -19.00 2.56 -9.19
CA ASP A 25 -20.08 3.31 -8.59
C ASP A 25 -19.50 4.57 -7.94
N VAL A 26 -19.42 5.65 -8.72
CA VAL A 26 -18.78 6.92 -8.34
C VAL A 26 -19.75 7.77 -7.52
N LEU A 27 -19.33 8.15 -6.32
CA LEU A 27 -20.09 9.03 -5.42
C LEU A 27 -19.82 10.51 -5.68
N ALA A 28 -18.58 10.86 -6.01
CA ALA A 28 -18.18 12.23 -6.29
C ALA A 28 -16.98 12.26 -7.24
N ARG A 29 -16.90 13.30 -8.08
CA ARG A 29 -15.74 13.60 -8.91
C ARG A 29 -15.13 14.92 -8.48
N VAL A 30 -13.86 14.92 -8.13
CA VAL A 30 -13.08 16.07 -7.69
C VAL A 30 -11.94 16.29 -8.68
N ASN A 31 -12.18 17.17 -9.67
CA ASN A 31 -11.30 17.36 -10.84
C ASN A 31 -11.05 16.03 -11.58
N ASN A 32 -9.80 15.56 -11.58
CA ASN A 32 -9.36 14.30 -12.19
C ASN A 32 -9.43 13.09 -11.25
N TYR A 33 -9.96 13.25 -10.04
CA TYR A 33 -10.10 12.19 -9.05
C TYR A 33 -11.57 11.77 -8.91
N GLU A 34 -11.81 10.46 -8.79
CA GLU A 34 -13.15 9.91 -8.56
C GLU A 34 -13.18 9.17 -7.22
N ILE A 35 -14.11 9.56 -6.35
CA ILE A 35 -14.38 8.87 -5.08
C ILE A 35 -15.42 7.79 -5.37
N THR A 36 -15.03 6.52 -5.27
CA THR A 36 -15.94 5.38 -5.47
C THR A 36 -16.69 5.04 -4.18
N LYS A 37 -17.80 4.29 -4.29
CA LYS A 37 -18.52 3.75 -3.13
C LYS A 37 -17.63 2.85 -2.25
N GLU A 38 -16.74 2.08 -2.87
CA GLU A 38 -15.80 1.20 -2.17
C GLU A 38 -14.79 2.01 -1.34
N GLU A 39 -14.10 2.98 -1.97
CA GLU A 39 -13.18 3.88 -1.28
C GLU A 39 -13.87 4.60 -0.13
N PHE A 40 -15.05 5.16 -0.39
CA PHE A 40 -15.84 5.83 0.64
C PHE A 40 -16.18 4.90 1.80
N ALA A 41 -16.60 3.67 1.53
CA ALA A 41 -16.98 2.72 2.56
C ALA A 41 -15.79 2.32 3.44
N ASP A 42 -14.62 2.10 2.82
CA ASP A 42 -13.40 1.75 3.54
C ASP A 42 -12.88 2.91 4.38
N GLU A 43 -12.81 4.12 3.80
CA GLU A 43 -12.39 5.30 4.54
C GLU A 43 -13.40 5.67 5.64
N PHE A 44 -14.71 5.51 5.42
CA PHE A 44 -15.75 5.81 6.42
C PHE A 44 -15.61 4.90 7.62
N LYS A 45 -15.45 3.59 7.40
CA LYS A 45 -15.23 2.58 8.47
C LYS A 45 -13.99 2.88 9.29
N ALA A 46 -12.90 3.31 8.66
CA ALA A 46 -11.66 3.68 9.34
C ALA A 46 -11.73 5.04 10.07
N SER A 47 -12.74 5.86 9.78
CA SER A 47 -12.89 7.19 10.35
C SER A 47 -13.62 7.19 11.70
N ARG A 48 -13.58 8.33 12.39
CA ARG A 48 -14.39 8.57 13.59
C ARG A 48 -15.90 8.56 13.33
N PHE A 49 -16.33 8.79 12.09
CA PHE A 49 -17.73 8.88 11.70
C PHE A 49 -18.42 7.50 11.71
N SER A 50 -17.64 6.41 11.64
CA SER A 50 -18.16 5.04 11.73
C SER A 50 -18.95 4.75 13.02
N LYS A 51 -18.72 5.52 14.09
CA LYS A 51 -19.42 5.39 15.38
C LYS A 51 -20.91 5.77 15.29
N SER A 52 -21.29 6.60 14.32
CA SER A 52 -22.67 7.01 14.09
C SER A 52 -22.95 6.93 12.60
N ASP A 53 -23.41 5.76 12.16
CA ASP A 53 -23.72 5.50 10.76
C ASP A 53 -25.10 6.07 10.38
N SER A 54 -25.19 7.41 10.36
CA SER A 54 -26.39 8.14 9.92
C SER A 54 -26.19 8.73 8.52
N PRO A 55 -27.29 9.00 7.77
CA PRO A 55 -27.19 9.68 6.48
C PRO A 55 -26.45 11.01 6.54
N ASP A 56 -26.61 11.77 7.61
CA ASP A 56 -25.94 13.07 7.78
C ASP A 56 -24.45 12.89 8.10
N ALA A 57 -24.09 11.92 8.94
CA ALA A 57 -22.68 11.61 9.20
C ALA A 57 -21.95 11.13 7.94
N ARG A 58 -22.61 10.35 7.08
CA ARG A 58 -22.07 9.94 5.78
C ARG A 58 -21.86 11.13 4.84
N LYS A 59 -22.80 12.06 4.78
CA LYS A 59 -22.66 13.30 3.99
C LYS A 59 -21.52 14.16 4.49
N GLU A 60 -21.45 14.40 5.80
CA GLU A 60 -20.37 15.17 6.43
C GLU A 60 -18.99 14.53 6.16
N PHE A 61 -18.92 13.21 6.22
CA PHE A 61 -17.70 12.49 5.89
C PHE A 61 -17.34 12.61 4.40
N LEU A 62 -18.31 12.52 3.49
CA LEU A 62 -18.07 12.70 2.05
C LEU A 62 -17.51 14.09 1.75
N GLU A 63 -18.10 15.14 2.34
CA GLU A 63 -17.58 16.51 2.24
C GLU A 63 -16.17 16.63 2.79
N THR A 64 -15.89 15.97 3.92
CA THR A 64 -14.53 15.91 4.49
C THR A 64 -13.54 15.26 3.51
N LEU A 65 -13.93 14.17 2.84
CA LEU A 65 -13.09 13.53 1.83
C LEU A 65 -12.85 14.46 0.63
N ILE A 66 -13.89 15.10 0.10
CA ILE A 66 -13.78 16.05 -1.02
C ILE A 66 -12.79 17.17 -0.66
N ASN A 67 -12.96 17.79 0.50
CA ASN A 67 -12.07 18.85 0.98
C ASN A 67 -10.61 18.39 1.11
N ARG A 68 -10.38 17.18 1.64
CA ARG A 68 -9.04 16.59 1.72
C ARG A 68 -8.42 16.40 0.34
N LYS A 69 -9.17 15.89 -0.64
CA LYS A 69 -8.66 15.69 -2.01
C LYS A 69 -8.32 17.02 -2.67
N LEU A 70 -9.14 18.06 -2.49
CA LEU A 70 -8.85 19.41 -3.00
C LEU A 70 -7.53 19.96 -2.45
N ILE A 71 -7.32 19.87 -1.13
CA ILE A 71 -6.07 20.34 -0.48
C ILE A 71 -4.85 19.56 -1.00
N LEU A 72 -4.98 18.24 -1.17
CA LEU A 72 -3.88 17.41 -1.68
C LEU A 72 -3.53 17.76 -3.14
N GLN A 73 -4.53 18.02 -3.98
CA GLN A 73 -4.29 18.45 -5.36
C GLN A 73 -3.60 19.81 -5.41
N GLU A 74 -3.99 20.76 -4.56
CA GLU A 74 -3.31 22.06 -4.45
C GLU A 74 -1.86 21.91 -3.97
N ALA A 75 -1.61 21.05 -2.97
CA ALA A 75 -0.27 20.73 -2.50
C ALA A 75 0.62 20.15 -3.61
N GLN A 76 0.07 19.27 -4.45
CA GLN A 76 0.77 18.71 -5.62
C GLN A 76 1.02 19.75 -6.70
N ALA A 77 0.06 20.64 -6.98
CA ALA A 77 0.25 21.75 -7.91
C ALA A 77 1.39 22.67 -7.44
N GLY A 78 1.48 22.90 -6.13
CA GLY A 78 2.58 23.59 -5.45
C GLY A 78 3.89 22.79 -5.32
N ARG A 79 3.95 21.56 -5.85
CA ARG A 79 5.12 20.65 -5.79
C ARG A 79 5.59 20.29 -4.37
N LEU A 80 4.72 20.35 -3.37
CA LEU A 80 5.05 19.94 -2.00
C LEU A 80 5.37 18.44 -1.91
N ASP A 81 4.86 17.64 -2.85
CA ASP A 81 5.19 16.23 -3.05
C ASP A 81 6.65 15.98 -3.46
N ARG A 82 7.38 17.04 -3.86
CA ARG A 82 8.80 16.99 -4.23
C ARG A 82 9.72 17.64 -3.21
N ASP A 83 9.17 18.16 -2.11
CA ASP A 83 9.96 18.77 -1.05
C ASP A 83 10.93 17.74 -0.45
N ALA A 84 12.18 18.14 -0.24
CA ALA A 84 13.22 17.23 0.23
C ALA A 84 12.94 16.69 1.65
N ASN A 85 12.34 17.51 2.52
CA ASN A 85 11.98 17.08 3.87
C ASN A 85 10.79 16.12 3.84
N PHE A 86 9.80 16.40 2.99
CA PHE A 86 8.67 15.49 2.76
C PHE A 86 9.13 14.13 2.24
N LEU A 87 9.94 14.10 1.17
CA LEU A 87 10.47 12.84 0.61
C LEU A 87 11.32 12.07 1.61
N LYS A 88 12.14 12.76 2.41
CA LYS A 88 12.91 12.14 3.49
C LYS A 88 12.02 11.57 4.59
N ALA A 89 10.91 12.23 4.91
CA ALA A 89 9.92 11.71 5.86
C ALA A 89 9.24 10.45 5.32
N ILE A 90 8.85 10.44 4.04
CA ILE A 90 8.29 9.25 3.37
C ILE A 90 9.30 8.09 3.36
N GLN A 91 10.56 8.36 3.01
CA GLN A 91 11.61 7.33 3.03
C GLN A 91 11.77 6.72 4.42
N ARG A 92 11.86 7.55 5.47
CA ARG A 92 11.99 7.07 6.86
C ARG A 92 10.80 6.24 7.29
N PHE A 93 9.58 6.70 6.98
CA PHE A 93 8.36 5.97 7.28
C PHE A 93 8.34 4.61 6.56
N TRP A 94 8.73 4.58 5.28
CA TRP A 94 8.82 3.35 4.50
C TRP A 94 9.85 2.38 5.09
N GLU A 95 11.06 2.84 5.41
CA GLU A 95 12.13 2.03 6.03
C GLU A 95 11.65 1.40 7.34
N GLN A 96 11.06 2.20 8.22
CA GLN A 96 10.53 1.74 9.51
C GLN A 96 9.39 0.73 9.34
N SER A 97 8.44 1.01 8.43
CA SER A 97 7.29 0.13 8.18
C SER A 97 7.74 -1.21 7.61
N LEU A 98 8.67 -1.19 6.65
CA LEU A 98 9.20 -2.38 6.03
C LEU A 98 10.03 -3.22 7.01
N LEU A 99 10.87 -2.57 7.82
CA LEU A 99 11.65 -3.24 8.86
C LEU A 99 10.73 -3.97 9.85
N LYS A 100 9.68 -3.28 10.34
CA LYS A 100 8.69 -3.87 11.24
C LYS A 100 8.03 -5.09 10.61
N LEU A 101 7.52 -4.96 9.38
CA LEU A 101 6.86 -6.06 8.67
C LEU A 101 7.81 -7.26 8.46
N ALA A 102 9.08 -7.00 8.14
CA ALA A 102 10.08 -8.05 7.94
C ALA A 102 10.37 -8.81 9.24
N ILE A 103 10.51 -8.09 10.36
CA ILE A 103 10.69 -8.68 11.70
C ILE A 103 9.47 -9.52 12.09
N GLU A 104 8.26 -8.97 12.00
CA GLU A 104 7.02 -9.69 12.34
C GLU A 104 6.86 -10.97 11.53
N ARG A 105 7.13 -10.93 10.22
CA ARG A 105 7.12 -12.12 9.37
C ARG A 105 8.13 -13.16 9.81
N LYS A 106 9.35 -12.73 10.17
CA LYS A 106 10.41 -13.65 10.60
C LYS A 106 10.09 -14.30 11.94
N VAL A 107 9.58 -13.54 12.89
CA VAL A 107 9.12 -14.05 14.19
C VAL A 107 7.99 -15.06 13.99
N ASN A 108 6.98 -14.75 13.17
CA ASN A 108 5.86 -15.65 12.92
C ASN A 108 6.27 -16.95 12.21
N GLU A 109 7.19 -16.89 11.23
CA GLU A 109 7.73 -18.07 10.56
C GLU A 109 8.36 -19.05 11.56
N ILE A 110 9.10 -18.52 12.52
CA ILE A 110 9.81 -19.32 13.51
C ILE A 110 8.88 -19.77 14.64
N ALA A 111 7.99 -18.89 15.12
CA ALA A 111 6.99 -19.22 16.13
C ALA A 111 6.05 -20.33 15.67
N ALA A 112 5.65 -20.33 14.40
CA ALA A 112 4.86 -21.42 13.80
C ALA A 112 5.58 -22.78 13.83
N SER A 113 6.91 -22.78 13.97
CA SER A 113 7.73 -23.99 14.06
C SER A 113 8.04 -24.45 15.50
N SER A 114 7.63 -23.70 16.53
CA SER A 114 8.02 -23.96 17.93
C SER A 114 6.85 -23.81 18.91
N SER A 115 6.57 -24.81 19.76
CA SER A 115 5.60 -24.70 20.86
C SER A 115 6.22 -23.97 22.06
N MET A 116 6.02 -22.65 22.19
CA MET A 116 6.64 -21.87 23.29
C MET A 116 5.61 -21.15 24.17
N SER A 117 5.95 -20.99 25.46
CA SER A 117 5.17 -20.29 26.48
C SER A 117 5.60 -18.83 26.65
N ASP A 118 4.67 -17.97 27.10
CA ASP A 118 4.67 -16.50 26.97
C ASP A 118 5.89 -15.74 27.54
N ARG A 119 6.50 -16.21 28.65
CA ARG A 119 7.73 -15.58 29.22
C ARG A 119 9.02 -15.95 28.50
N GLY A 120 9.05 -17.10 27.83
CA GLY A 120 10.17 -17.50 26.97
C GLY A 120 10.16 -16.82 25.61
N VAL A 121 9.04 -16.19 25.21
CA VAL A 121 8.82 -15.63 23.87
C VAL A 121 9.75 -14.45 23.60
N LYS A 122 9.83 -13.45 24.49
CA LYS A 122 10.66 -12.26 24.23
C LYS A 122 12.15 -12.57 24.12
N GLU A 123 12.68 -13.38 25.03
CA GLU A 123 14.08 -13.80 24.99
C GLU A 123 14.37 -14.68 23.76
N ALA A 124 13.41 -15.52 23.35
CA ALA A 124 13.53 -16.29 22.12
C ALA A 124 13.50 -15.38 20.89
N GLU A 125 12.57 -14.42 20.81
CA GLU A 125 12.48 -13.43 19.73
C GLU A 125 13.79 -12.65 19.56
N GLU A 126 14.36 -12.13 20.66
CA GLU A 126 15.63 -11.42 20.63
C GLU A 126 16.78 -12.31 20.12
N ARG A 127 16.88 -13.56 20.60
CA ARG A 127 17.89 -14.51 20.12
C ARG A 127 17.74 -14.80 18.62
N LEU A 128 16.51 -15.06 18.17
CA LEU A 128 16.22 -15.35 16.77
C LEU A 128 16.55 -14.17 15.85
N LEU A 129 16.23 -12.95 16.28
CA LEU A 129 16.59 -11.74 15.54
C LEU A 129 18.10 -11.56 15.47
N ASN A 130 18.81 -11.77 16.59
CA ASN A 130 20.28 -11.67 16.61
C ASN A 130 20.94 -12.71 15.69
N ASP A 131 20.47 -13.96 15.71
CA ASP A 131 20.99 -15.02 14.85
C ASP A 131 20.71 -14.72 13.37
N TRP A 132 19.50 -14.23 13.06
CA TRP A 132 19.15 -13.83 11.71
C TRP A 132 20.01 -12.66 11.22
N ILE A 133 20.20 -11.63 12.05
CA ILE A 133 21.09 -10.50 11.75
C ILE A 133 22.53 -10.98 11.53
N ALA A 134 23.03 -11.90 12.35
CA ALA A 134 24.36 -12.47 12.19
C ALA A 134 24.50 -13.21 10.85
N ALA A 135 23.48 -14.00 10.47
CA ALA A 135 23.44 -14.68 9.18
C ALA A 135 23.39 -13.70 7.99
N LEU A 136 22.67 -12.59 8.12
CA LEU A 136 22.63 -11.53 7.11
C LEU A 136 23.99 -10.84 6.99
N LYS A 137 24.62 -10.47 8.11
CA LYS A 137 25.96 -9.87 8.14
C LYS A 137 27.00 -10.76 7.45
N LYS A 138 26.95 -12.07 7.64
CA LYS A 138 27.86 -13.02 7.00
C LYS A 138 27.75 -13.04 5.47
N LYS A 139 26.58 -12.69 4.92
CA LYS A 139 26.31 -12.66 3.47
C LYS A 139 26.52 -11.28 2.86
N ALA A 140 26.66 -10.24 3.68
CA ALA A 140 26.76 -8.87 3.23
C ALA A 140 28.23 -8.46 3.11
N ASP A 141 28.55 -7.66 2.11
CA ASP A 141 29.80 -6.91 2.04
C ASP A 141 29.63 -5.62 2.85
N ILE A 142 30.24 -5.58 4.04
CA ILE A 142 30.10 -4.46 4.99
C ILE A 142 31.48 -3.87 5.23
N SER A 143 31.66 -2.61 4.84
CA SER A 143 32.81 -1.79 5.22
C SER A 143 32.35 -0.67 6.14
N VAL A 144 33.04 -0.46 7.26
CA VAL A 144 32.72 0.59 8.24
C VAL A 144 33.95 1.44 8.51
N ASN A 145 33.79 2.76 8.43
CA ASN A 145 34.83 3.72 8.80
C ASN A 145 34.45 4.41 10.12
N TYR A 146 34.87 3.82 11.24
CA TYR A 146 34.57 4.31 12.57
C TYR A 146 35.23 5.67 12.91
N ASN A 147 36.25 6.10 12.16
CA ASN A 147 36.95 7.37 12.40
C ASN A 147 36.16 8.60 11.90
N LYS A 148 35.00 8.40 11.25
CA LYS A 148 34.12 9.45 10.72
C LYS A 148 32.77 9.56 11.47
N LEU A 149 32.61 8.79 12.55
CA LEU A 149 31.48 8.89 13.47
C LEU A 149 31.76 9.98 14.51
#